data_AF-A0ABD1JXJ3-F1
#
_entry.id   AF-A0ABD1JXJ3-F1
#
_cell.length_a   1.000
_cell.length_b   1.000
_cell.length_c   1.000
_cell.angle_alpha   90.00
_cell.angle_beta   90.00
_cell.angle_gamma   90.00
#
_symmetry.space_group_name_H-M   'P 1'
#
loop_
_entity.id
_entity.type
_entity.pdbx_description
1 polymer ?
#
loop_
_entity_poly.entity_id
_entity_poly.type
_entity_poly.pdbx_seq_one_letter_code
_entity_poly.pdbx_strand_id
1 'polypeptide(L)'
;MGDPKTGCMLVGLVLVLVALGSDKGVEGCSCHPAHPQQHFCYSDVVIRAKISGEKIVSPSNMSSPFMKMVQYEIKLIKMFKGFDKVKDLQYVYTPLYSSLCGVKLDSNNKIQYLLSGHIRRDGKVSIGLCDFTEPWDNLSLTQKKNLNYRYQMGCDCKIAPCYTVPCSSTADNECLWTDWVLDNSLSGEQARQHACIKRSDGTCGWYQGSPPPEKDLLDLTDP
;
A
#
# COMPACT_ATOMS: atom_id res chain seq x y z
N MET A 1 -23.38 61.53 15.33
CA MET A 1 -22.13 60.82 14.98
C MET A 1 -22.26 59.38 15.49
N GLY A 2 -22.45 58.41 14.58
CA GLY A 2 -22.29 56.96 14.78
C GLY A 2 -23.27 56.23 15.72
N ASP A 3 -24.34 55.66 15.16
CA ASP A 3 -25.18 54.67 15.85
C ASP A 3 -24.39 53.36 16.15
N PRO A 4 -24.39 52.84 17.39
CA PRO A 4 -23.62 51.65 17.78
C PRO A 4 -24.27 50.32 17.37
N LYS A 5 -25.40 50.35 16.63
CA LYS A 5 -26.21 49.14 16.35
C LYS A 5 -25.75 48.32 15.13
N THR A 6 -24.86 48.86 14.30
CA THR A 6 -24.41 48.20 13.06
C THR A 6 -23.37 47.09 13.31
N GLY A 7 -22.59 47.18 14.40
CA GLY A 7 -21.53 46.20 14.70
C GLY A 7 -22.05 44.84 15.19
N CYS A 8 -23.13 44.83 15.97
CA CYS A 8 -23.67 43.60 16.57
C CYS A 8 -24.33 42.68 15.54
N MET A 9 -24.99 43.28 14.53
CA MET A 9 -25.60 42.56 13.41
C MET A 9 -24.55 41.89 12.52
N LEU A 10 -23.44 42.58 12.23
CA LEU A 10 -22.33 42.04 11.43
C LEU A 10 -21.62 40.88 12.14
N VAL A 11 -21.39 40.98 13.45
CA VAL A 11 -20.76 39.90 14.24
C VAL A 11 -21.68 38.67 14.33
N GLY A 12 -22.98 38.87 14.53
CA GLY A 12 -23.96 37.78 14.50
C GLY A 12 -24.05 37.09 13.14
N LEU A 13 -24.00 37.85 12.05
CA LEU A 13 -24.03 37.30 10.68
C LEU A 13 -22.77 36.49 10.35
N VAL A 14 -21.60 36.95 10.81
CA VAL A 14 -20.31 36.25 10.63
C VAL A 14 -20.30 34.94 11.43
N LEU A 15 -20.81 34.93 12.66
CA LEU A 15 -20.91 33.70 13.48
C LEU A 15 -21.85 32.64 12.87
N VAL A 16 -22.95 33.08 12.23
CA VAL A 16 -23.86 32.16 11.51
C VAL A 16 -23.21 31.58 10.25
N LEU A 17 -22.41 32.37 9.52
CA LEU A 17 -21.68 31.89 8.34
C LEU A 17 -20.59 30.88 8.70
N VAL A 18 -19.93 31.02 9.85
CA VAL A 18 -18.93 30.05 10.34
C VAL A 18 -19.60 28.75 10.79
N ALA A 19 -20.78 28.80 11.40
CA ALA A 19 -21.54 27.61 11.81
C ALA A 19 -22.16 26.84 10.62
N LEU A 20 -22.42 27.51 9.49
CA LEU A 20 -22.86 26.89 8.23
C LEU A 20 -21.70 26.31 7.40
N GLY A 21 -20.45 26.56 7.80
CA GLY A 21 -19.28 25.80 7.37
C GLY A 21 -19.30 24.42 7.98
N SER A 22 -20.34 23.63 7.71
CA SER A 22 -20.35 22.21 8.03
C SER A 22 -19.12 21.58 7.39
N ASP A 23 -18.27 20.96 8.21
CA ASP A 23 -17.28 19.97 7.79
C ASP A 23 -18.02 18.88 7.00
N LYS A 24 -18.22 19.13 5.71
CA LYS A 24 -18.36 18.05 4.75
C LYS A 24 -16.99 17.41 4.75
N GLY A 25 -16.81 16.43 5.63
CA GLY A 25 -15.68 15.51 5.55
C GLY A 25 -15.58 15.11 4.09
N VAL A 26 -14.49 15.53 3.43
CA VAL A 26 -14.21 15.08 2.09
C VAL A 26 -13.93 13.59 2.27
N GLU A 27 -14.92 12.75 1.95
CA GLU A 27 -14.71 11.30 1.88
C GLU A 27 -13.68 11.05 0.78
N GLY A 28 -12.43 10.97 1.21
CA GLY A 28 -11.30 10.56 0.40
C GLY A 28 -11.00 9.07 0.60
N CYS A 29 -10.03 8.57 -0.15
CA CYS A 29 -9.52 7.23 0.05
C CYS A 29 -8.76 7.16 1.38
N SER A 30 -9.14 6.20 2.23
CA SER A 30 -8.40 5.87 3.46
C SER A 30 -8.00 4.40 3.42
N CYS A 31 -6.73 4.13 3.69
CA CYS A 31 -6.14 2.79 3.61
C CYS A 31 -5.79 2.28 5.00
N HIS A 32 -6.01 1.00 5.23
CA HIS A 32 -5.47 0.34 6.41
C HIS A 32 -3.98 0.07 6.19
N PRO A 33 -3.09 0.45 7.14
CA PRO A 33 -1.68 0.08 7.09
C PRO A 33 -1.49 -1.42 6.93
N ALA A 34 -0.62 -1.82 6.01
CA ALA A 34 -0.28 -3.22 5.81
C ALA A 34 1.21 -3.36 5.49
N HIS A 35 1.81 -4.40 6.05
CA HIS A 35 3.18 -4.78 5.72
C HIS A 35 3.25 -5.27 4.27
N PRO A 36 4.37 -5.10 3.53
CA PRO A 36 4.54 -5.61 2.15
C PRO A 36 4.12 -7.07 1.95
N GLN A 37 4.38 -7.92 2.95
CA GLN A 37 3.91 -9.30 2.97
C GLN A 37 2.39 -9.43 3.01
N GLN A 38 1.70 -8.62 3.81
CA GLN A 38 0.24 -8.64 3.89
C GLN A 38 -0.39 -8.23 2.56
N HIS A 39 0.12 -7.17 1.92
CA HIS A 39 -0.31 -6.82 0.57
C HIS A 39 -0.12 -7.98 -0.41
N PHE A 40 1.05 -8.64 -0.39
CA PHE A 40 1.29 -9.82 -1.21
C PHE A 40 0.28 -10.94 -0.93
N CYS A 41 -0.01 -11.22 0.34
CA CYS A 41 -0.89 -12.31 0.75
C CYS A 41 -2.36 -12.04 0.42
N TYR A 42 -2.83 -10.81 0.57
CA TYR A 42 -4.23 -10.46 0.34
C TYR A 42 -4.56 -10.15 -1.12
N SER A 43 -3.58 -9.77 -1.95
CA SER A 43 -3.80 -9.57 -3.39
C SER A 43 -4.01 -10.89 -4.14
N ASP A 44 -4.82 -10.87 -5.20
CA ASP A 44 -4.98 -12.01 -6.11
C ASP A 44 -3.79 -12.17 -7.05
N VAL A 45 -3.22 -11.03 -7.47
CA VAL A 45 -2.15 -10.94 -8.46
C VAL A 45 -1.07 -10.00 -7.93
N VAL A 46 0.19 -10.39 -8.14
CA VAL A 46 1.37 -9.54 -7.84
C VAL A 46 2.33 -9.64 -9.01
N ILE A 47 2.67 -8.51 -9.63
CA ILE A 47 3.45 -8.45 -10.85
C ILE A 47 4.48 -7.32 -10.83
N ARG A 48 5.55 -7.49 -11.60
CA ARG A 48 6.43 -6.42 -12.07
C ARG A 48 6.10 -6.12 -13.52
N ALA A 49 5.77 -4.88 -13.83
CA ALA A 49 5.39 -4.47 -15.18
C ALA A 49 5.83 -3.04 -15.50
N LYS A 50 5.86 -2.70 -16.78
CA LYS A 50 5.93 -1.31 -17.26
C LYS A 50 4.58 -0.89 -17.81
N ILE A 51 4.28 0.39 -17.74
CA ILE A 51 3.07 0.96 -18.34
C ILE A 51 3.43 1.50 -19.72
N SER A 52 2.74 1.02 -20.75
CA SER A 52 2.96 1.42 -22.15
C SER A 52 1.90 2.35 -22.70
N GLY A 53 0.74 2.44 -22.05
CA GLY A 53 -0.36 3.30 -22.46
C GLY A 53 -1.42 3.43 -21.37
N GLU A 54 -2.23 4.48 -21.46
CA GLU A 54 -3.37 4.69 -20.60
C GLU A 54 -4.59 5.13 -21.42
N LYS A 55 -5.77 4.68 -21.00
CA LYS A 55 -7.06 5.08 -21.60
C LYS A 55 -8.11 5.19 -20.53
N ILE A 56 -8.87 6.29 -20.54
CA ILE A 56 -10.05 6.41 -19.68
C ILE A 56 -11.18 5.58 -20.30
N VAL A 57 -11.74 4.68 -19.51
CA VAL A 57 -12.85 3.80 -19.90
C VAL A 57 -14.01 3.96 -18.94
N SER A 58 -15.23 3.84 -19.46
CA SER A 58 -16.44 3.80 -18.65
C SER A 58 -16.98 2.37 -18.62
N PRO A 59 -17.42 1.85 -17.46
CA PRO A 59 -18.28 0.69 -17.40
C PRO A 59 -19.52 0.93 -18.25
N SER A 60 -19.92 -0.07 -19.05
CA SER A 60 -21.00 0.01 -20.04
C SER A 60 -22.28 0.61 -19.45
N ASN A 61 -22.93 1.51 -20.18
CA ASN A 61 -24.25 2.10 -19.90
C ASN A 61 -24.38 3.07 -18.71
N MET A 62 -23.29 3.50 -18.07
CA MET A 62 -23.35 4.53 -17.02
C MET A 62 -22.56 5.78 -17.41
N SER A 63 -23.27 6.91 -17.49
CA SER A 63 -22.72 8.25 -17.76
C SER A 63 -22.14 8.94 -16.51
N SER A 64 -22.14 8.28 -15.35
CA SER A 64 -21.61 8.85 -14.12
C SER A 64 -20.08 9.06 -14.21
N PRO A 65 -19.59 10.29 -14.03
CA PRO A 65 -18.15 10.56 -14.07
C PRO A 65 -17.37 9.84 -12.96
N PHE A 66 -18.03 9.51 -11.84
CA PHE A 66 -17.43 8.81 -10.70
C PHE A 66 -17.17 7.32 -10.94
N MET A 67 -17.73 6.75 -12.01
CA MET A 67 -17.54 5.34 -12.38
C MET A 67 -16.47 5.16 -13.45
N LYS A 68 -15.82 6.25 -13.90
CA LYS A 68 -14.74 6.19 -14.87
C LYS A 68 -13.51 5.50 -14.26
N MET A 69 -12.92 4.60 -15.03
CA MET A 69 -11.71 3.89 -14.70
C MET A 69 -10.60 4.31 -15.66
N VAL A 70 -9.35 4.28 -15.21
CA VAL A 70 -8.20 4.28 -16.10
C VAL A 70 -7.86 2.82 -16.38
N GLN A 71 -7.76 2.49 -17.67
CA GLN A 71 -7.19 1.25 -18.17
C GLN A 71 -5.73 1.52 -18.53
N TYR A 72 -4.82 0.87 -17.83
CA TYR A 72 -3.40 0.87 -18.16
C TYR A 72 -3.06 -0.35 -19.00
N GLU A 73 -2.43 -0.13 -20.15
CA GLU A 73 -1.77 -1.19 -20.91
C GLU A 73 -0.41 -1.46 -20.29
N ILE A 74 -0.13 -2.73 -20.03
CA ILE A 74 1.08 -3.14 -19.33
C ILE A 74 1.95 -4.06 -20.18
N LYS A 75 3.26 -3.90 -20.04
CA LYS A 75 4.26 -4.87 -20.46
C LYS A 75 4.69 -5.67 -19.23
N LEU A 76 4.12 -6.86 -19.07
CA LEU A 76 4.44 -7.77 -17.98
C LEU A 76 5.91 -8.20 -18.08
N ILE A 77 6.68 -7.96 -17.01
CA ILE A 77 8.09 -8.40 -16.91
C ILE A 77 8.17 -9.70 -16.11
N LYS A 78 7.45 -9.75 -14.98
CA LYS A 78 7.43 -10.92 -14.11
C LYS A 78 6.12 -10.98 -13.33
N MET A 79 5.54 -12.17 -13.21
CA MET A 79 4.50 -12.45 -12.24
C MET A 79 5.11 -13.12 -11.01
N PHE A 80 4.66 -12.74 -9.83
CA PHE A 80 5.06 -13.35 -8.55
C PHE A 80 3.90 -14.14 -7.92
N LYS A 81 2.66 -13.73 -8.20
CA LYS A 81 1.44 -14.40 -7.73
C LYS A 81 0.31 -14.25 -8.76
N GLY A 82 -0.55 -15.26 -8.85
CA GLY A 82 -1.76 -15.23 -9.70
C GLY A 82 -1.68 -16.03 -11.01
N PHE A 83 -0.65 -16.87 -11.18
CA PHE A 83 -0.43 -17.68 -12.39
C PHE A 83 -1.60 -18.62 -12.74
N ASP A 84 -2.29 -19.11 -11.71
CA ASP A 84 -3.47 -19.97 -11.78
C ASP A 84 -4.75 -19.20 -12.08
N LYS A 85 -4.76 -17.89 -11.82
CA LYS A 85 -5.95 -17.03 -11.93
C LYS A 85 -5.98 -16.20 -13.22
N VAL A 86 -4.82 -15.80 -13.76
CA VAL A 86 -4.71 -14.96 -14.96
C VAL A 86 -3.61 -15.48 -15.88
N LYS A 87 -3.98 -15.90 -17.09
CA LYS A 87 -3.05 -16.42 -18.10
C LYS A 87 -2.40 -15.31 -18.95
N ASP A 88 -3.22 -14.39 -19.46
CA ASP A 88 -2.77 -13.32 -20.37
C ASP A 88 -3.11 -11.94 -19.79
N LEU A 89 -2.22 -11.43 -18.93
CA LEU A 89 -2.42 -10.12 -18.31
C LEU A 89 -1.81 -9.00 -19.14
N GLN A 90 -2.67 -8.27 -19.86
CA GLN A 90 -2.28 -7.12 -20.70
C GLN A 90 -2.74 -5.77 -20.15
N TYR A 91 -3.75 -5.78 -19.28
CA TYR A 91 -4.37 -4.57 -18.75
C TYR A 91 -4.59 -4.65 -17.25
N VAL A 92 -4.39 -3.52 -16.58
CA VAL A 92 -4.83 -3.30 -15.20
C VAL A 92 -5.71 -2.06 -15.15
N TYR A 93 -6.64 -2.04 -14.19
CA TYR A 93 -7.64 -1.00 -14.07
C TYR A 93 -7.54 -0.32 -12.71
N THR A 94 -7.80 0.97 -12.66
CA THR A 94 -7.87 1.74 -11.41
C THR A 94 -8.96 2.80 -11.52
N PRO A 95 -9.62 3.20 -10.42
CA PRO A 95 -10.49 4.37 -10.42
C PRO A 95 -9.78 5.62 -10.97
N LEU A 96 -10.53 6.49 -11.64
CA LEU A 96 -9.98 7.72 -12.24
C LEU A 96 -9.51 8.74 -11.20
N TYR A 97 -10.16 8.79 -10.05
CA TYR A 97 -9.91 9.80 -9.02
C TYR A 97 -9.24 9.17 -7.80
N SER A 98 -8.26 9.88 -7.22
CA SER A 98 -7.57 9.47 -5.99
C SER A 98 -8.52 9.41 -4.78
N SER A 99 -9.57 10.23 -4.76
CA SER A 99 -10.64 10.14 -3.74
C SER A 99 -11.36 8.79 -3.74
N LEU A 100 -11.35 8.09 -4.88
CA LEU A 100 -11.89 6.73 -5.03
C LEU A 100 -10.79 5.66 -5.00
N CYS A 101 -9.65 5.96 -4.38
CA CYS A 101 -8.47 5.09 -4.32
C CYS A 101 -7.79 4.85 -5.68
N GLY A 102 -7.94 5.77 -6.62
CA GLY A 102 -7.28 5.72 -7.92
C GLY A 102 -5.78 6.03 -7.85
N VAL A 103 -4.95 5.21 -8.52
CA VAL A 103 -3.50 5.45 -8.69
C VAL A 103 -3.20 6.07 -10.05
N LYS A 104 -2.22 6.97 -10.09
CA LYS A 104 -1.68 7.51 -11.34
C LYS A 104 -0.30 6.91 -11.59
N LEU A 105 -0.14 6.22 -12.70
CA LEU A 105 1.12 5.60 -13.12
C LEU A 105 1.72 6.34 -14.31
N ASP A 106 3.05 6.36 -14.39
CA ASP A 106 3.74 6.97 -15.52
C ASP A 106 3.70 6.05 -16.75
N SER A 107 2.99 6.49 -17.79
CA SER A 107 2.78 5.76 -19.03
C SER A 107 3.91 5.91 -20.06
N ASN A 108 5.05 6.54 -19.70
CA ASN A 108 6.19 6.72 -20.60
C ASN A 108 7.07 5.47 -20.80
N ASN A 109 6.70 4.32 -20.22
CA ASN A 109 7.41 3.04 -20.32
C ASN A 109 8.88 3.05 -19.81
N LYS A 110 9.27 4.08 -19.05
CA LYS A 110 10.60 4.18 -18.41
C LYS A 110 10.60 3.50 -17.04
N ILE A 111 9.57 3.76 -16.25
CA ILE A 111 9.46 3.25 -14.88
C ILE A 111 8.88 1.83 -14.89
N GLN A 112 9.46 0.97 -14.06
CA GLN A 112 8.94 -0.35 -13.77
C GLN A 112 8.25 -0.28 -12.42
N TYR A 113 7.08 -0.89 -12.30
CA TYR A 113 6.31 -0.91 -11.07
C TYR A 113 6.17 -2.34 -10.56
N LEU A 114 6.23 -2.51 -9.25
CA LEU A 114 5.55 -3.59 -8.57
C LEU A 114 4.08 -3.18 -8.43
N LEU A 115 3.18 -4.04 -8.89
CA LEU A 115 1.74 -3.86 -8.81
C LEU A 115 1.14 -5.08 -8.13
N SER A 116 0.46 -4.87 -7.00
CA SER A 116 -0.46 -5.85 -6.43
C SER A 116 -1.90 -5.43 -6.72
N GLY A 117 -2.81 -6.39 -6.80
CA GLY A 117 -4.21 -6.08 -7.08
C GLY A 117 -5.14 -7.29 -6.97
N HIS A 118 -6.42 -7.02 -7.22
CA HIS A 118 -7.51 -7.95 -7.05
C HIS A 118 -8.21 -8.24 -8.37
N ILE A 119 -8.73 -9.45 -8.54
CA ILE A 119 -9.49 -9.80 -9.73
C ILE A 119 -10.96 -9.48 -9.48
N ARG A 120 -11.52 -8.57 -10.28
CA ARG A 120 -12.93 -8.21 -10.24
C ARG A 120 -13.79 -9.35 -10.79
N ARG A 121 -15.10 -9.29 -10.53
CA ARG A 121 -16.10 -10.27 -11.03
C ARG A 121 -16.12 -10.42 -12.55
N ASP A 122 -15.68 -9.39 -13.28
CA ASP A 122 -15.56 -9.40 -14.74
C ASP A 122 -14.21 -9.95 -15.24
N GLY A 123 -13.39 -10.53 -14.35
CA GLY A 123 -12.08 -11.11 -14.66
C GLY A 123 -10.96 -10.09 -14.81
N LYS A 124 -11.24 -8.79 -14.65
CA LYS A 124 -10.25 -7.72 -14.81
C LYS A 124 -9.47 -7.49 -13.52
N VAL A 125 -8.15 -7.29 -13.64
CA VAL A 125 -7.30 -6.93 -12.51
C VAL A 125 -7.48 -5.45 -12.17
N SER A 126 -7.87 -5.18 -10.93
CA SER A 126 -7.97 -3.83 -10.37
C SER A 126 -6.84 -3.57 -9.39
N ILE A 127 -6.27 -2.38 -9.46
CA ILE A 127 -5.28 -1.85 -8.52
C ILE A 127 -5.80 -0.52 -7.95
N GLY A 128 -5.26 -0.11 -6.80
CA GLY A 128 -5.62 1.15 -6.15
C GLY A 128 -4.57 1.64 -5.15
N LEU A 129 -4.86 2.77 -4.50
CA LEU A 129 -3.95 3.46 -3.58
C LEU A 129 -3.61 2.64 -2.33
N CYS A 130 -4.48 1.69 -1.95
CA CYS A 130 -4.28 0.83 -0.79
C CYS A 130 -3.59 -0.50 -1.15
N ASP A 131 -3.29 -0.73 -2.43
CA ASP A 131 -2.52 -1.87 -2.88
C ASP A 131 -1.03 -1.57 -2.83
N PHE A 132 -0.19 -2.61 -2.95
CA PHE A 132 1.26 -2.45 -3.00
C PHE A 132 1.70 -2.06 -4.41
N THR A 133 1.59 -0.76 -4.68
CA THR A 133 1.95 -0.10 -5.95
C THR A 133 3.18 0.77 -5.73
N GLU A 134 4.35 0.30 -6.16
CA GLU A 134 5.62 0.99 -5.92
C GLU A 134 6.54 0.93 -7.14
N PRO A 135 7.29 1.99 -7.46
CA PRO A 135 8.40 1.90 -8.40
C PRO A 135 9.37 0.80 -7.98
N TRP A 136 9.73 -0.07 -8.92
CA TRP A 136 10.57 -1.23 -8.67
C TRP A 136 11.91 -0.86 -8.03
N ASP A 137 12.48 0.29 -8.42
CA ASP A 137 13.77 0.73 -7.92
C ASP A 137 13.72 1.25 -6.47
N ASN A 138 12.53 1.60 -5.96
CA ASN A 138 12.34 2.01 -4.56
C ASN A 138 12.33 0.82 -3.59
N LEU A 139 12.06 -0.39 -4.09
CA LEU A 139 12.05 -1.60 -3.27
C LEU A 139 13.47 -2.00 -2.85
N SER A 140 13.60 -2.40 -1.58
CA SER A 140 14.86 -2.95 -1.07
C SER A 140 15.23 -4.25 -1.79
N LEU A 141 16.52 -4.61 -1.78
CA LEU A 141 16.95 -5.90 -2.32
C LEU A 141 16.26 -7.07 -1.62
N THR A 142 16.02 -6.96 -0.31
CA THR A 142 15.36 -8.01 0.47
C THR A 142 13.88 -8.13 0.13
N GLN A 143 13.15 -7.01 -0.05
CA GLN A 143 11.77 -7.03 -0.55
C GLN A 143 11.69 -7.71 -1.92
N LYS A 144 12.58 -7.33 -2.85
CA LYS A 144 12.69 -7.94 -4.19
C LYS A 144 12.90 -9.46 -4.12
N LYS A 145 13.73 -9.93 -3.19
CA LYS A 145 13.95 -11.37 -2.94
C LYS A 145 12.70 -12.03 -2.35
N ASN A 146 12.08 -11.41 -1.34
CA ASN A 146 10.95 -11.97 -0.60
C ASN A 146 9.69 -12.16 -1.46
N LEU A 147 9.49 -11.32 -2.49
CA LEU A 147 8.42 -11.48 -3.49
C LEU A 147 8.42 -12.84 -4.19
N ASN A 148 9.57 -13.53 -4.30
CA ASN A 148 9.66 -14.78 -5.06
C ASN A 148 9.13 -15.99 -4.29
N TYR A 149 9.23 -16.00 -2.96
CA TYR A 149 8.85 -17.18 -2.17
C TYR A 149 8.50 -16.85 -0.72
N ARG A 150 9.27 -15.99 -0.04
CA ARG A 150 9.13 -15.78 1.41
C ARG A 150 7.80 -15.16 1.81
N TYR A 151 7.28 -14.21 1.04
CA TYR A 151 5.97 -13.66 1.36
C TYR A 151 4.87 -14.71 1.22
N GLN A 152 4.91 -15.55 0.19
CA GLN A 152 3.96 -16.65 0.04
C GLN A 152 4.07 -17.67 1.19
N MET A 153 5.28 -18.08 1.58
CA MET A 153 5.50 -19.01 2.70
C MET A 153 4.99 -18.47 4.04
N GLY A 154 4.94 -17.16 4.19
CA GLY A 154 4.50 -16.49 5.40
C GLY A 154 3.02 -16.09 5.41
N CYS A 155 2.22 -16.44 4.39
CA CYS A 155 0.82 -16.02 4.35
C CYS A 155 -0.07 -16.65 5.43
N ASP A 156 0.38 -17.75 6.05
CA ASP A 156 -0.30 -18.36 7.21
C ASP A 156 0.02 -17.64 8.54
N CYS A 157 0.98 -16.71 8.52
CA CYS A 157 1.35 -15.93 9.70
C CYS A 157 0.62 -14.59 9.73
N LYS A 158 0.20 -14.18 10.94
CA LYS A 158 -0.38 -12.87 11.19
C LYS A 158 0.72 -11.85 11.45
N ILE A 159 0.59 -10.65 10.89
CA ILE A 159 1.45 -9.52 11.20
C ILE A 159 0.58 -8.46 11.90
N ALA A 160 0.96 -8.09 13.12
CA ALA A 160 0.19 -7.17 13.95
C ALA A 160 0.95 -5.85 14.17
N PRO A 161 0.44 -4.70 13.69
CA PRO A 161 1.09 -3.41 13.94
C PRO A 161 1.03 -3.02 15.41
N CYS A 162 2.14 -2.52 15.92
CA CYS A 162 2.23 -1.88 17.23
C CYS A 162 2.30 -0.36 17.05
N TYR A 163 1.22 0.33 17.45
CA TYR A 163 1.15 1.80 17.38
C TYR A 163 1.57 2.49 18.68
N THR A 164 1.40 1.82 19.82
CA THR A 164 1.68 2.34 21.15
C THR A 164 2.21 1.24 22.05
N VAL A 165 3.21 1.56 22.88
CA VAL A 165 3.73 0.64 23.89
C VAL A 165 2.89 0.69 25.18
N PRO A 166 2.72 -0.44 25.90
CA PRO A 166 3.27 -1.77 25.62
C PRO A 166 2.46 -2.56 24.58
N CYS A 167 3.14 -3.34 23.76
CA CYS A 167 2.55 -4.26 22.78
C CYS A 167 3.29 -5.60 22.81
N SER A 168 2.57 -6.70 22.65
CA SER A 168 3.12 -8.06 22.73
C SER A 168 2.37 -8.97 21.76
N SER A 169 3.04 -10.02 21.29
CA SER A 169 2.38 -11.05 20.48
C SER A 169 1.29 -11.74 21.29
N THR A 170 0.11 -11.84 20.69
CA THR A 170 -1.08 -12.44 21.32
C THR A 170 -1.28 -13.90 20.95
N ALA A 171 -0.55 -14.40 19.95
CA ALA A 171 -0.63 -15.76 19.45
C ALA A 171 0.73 -16.24 18.90
N ASP A 172 0.93 -17.55 18.87
CA ASP A 172 2.16 -18.19 18.38
C ASP A 172 2.38 -17.98 16.87
N ASN A 173 1.30 -17.76 16.11
CA ASN A 173 1.36 -17.52 14.67
C ASN A 173 1.43 -16.02 14.31
N GLU A 174 1.90 -15.16 15.22
CA GLU A 174 1.91 -13.70 15.06
C GLU A 174 3.32 -13.09 15.13
N CYS A 175 3.67 -12.23 14.17
CA CYS A 175 4.81 -11.32 14.26
C CYS A 175 4.36 -9.91 14.60
N LEU A 176 4.92 -9.36 15.67
CA LEU A 176 4.69 -7.98 16.08
C LEU A 176 5.48 -7.02 15.19
N TRP A 177 4.79 -6.09 14.53
CA TRP A 177 5.36 -5.09 13.65
C TRP A 177 5.55 -3.76 14.40
N THR A 178 6.80 -3.43 14.69
CA THR A 178 7.22 -2.35 15.59
C THR A 178 7.82 -1.15 14.89
N ASP A 179 7.88 -1.14 13.56
CA ASP A 179 8.48 -0.01 12.80
C ASP A 179 7.84 1.35 13.18
N TRP A 180 6.52 1.38 13.45
CA TRP A 180 5.87 2.63 13.86
C TRP A 180 6.41 3.18 15.18
N VAL A 181 6.55 2.35 16.21
CA VAL A 181 7.01 2.82 17.53
C VAL A 181 8.52 3.10 17.56
N LEU A 182 9.31 2.45 16.70
CA LEU A 182 10.77 2.61 16.65
C LEU A 182 11.21 3.72 15.69
N ASP A 183 10.61 3.77 14.50
CA ASP A 183 11.04 4.62 13.39
C ASP A 183 10.05 5.74 13.06
N ASN A 184 8.90 5.79 13.75
CA ASN A 184 7.76 6.66 13.40
C ASN A 184 7.35 6.52 11.92
N SER A 185 7.49 5.30 11.38
CA SER A 185 7.30 5.00 9.96
C SER A 185 6.82 3.57 9.77
N LEU A 186 5.86 3.37 8.87
CA LEU A 186 5.39 2.03 8.46
C LEU A 186 6.22 1.47 7.29
N SER A 187 7.39 2.06 7.01
CA SER A 187 8.34 1.59 6.00
C SER A 187 9.74 1.48 6.58
N GLY A 188 9.82 1.10 7.86
CA GLY A 188 11.04 0.93 8.62
C GLY A 188 11.77 -0.38 8.33
N GLU A 189 12.58 -0.82 9.29
CA GLU A 189 13.46 -1.97 9.13
C GLU A 189 12.70 -3.28 8.87
N GLN A 190 11.61 -3.56 9.59
CA GLN A 190 10.85 -4.79 9.40
C GLN A 190 10.18 -4.82 8.03
N ALA A 191 9.51 -3.74 7.63
CA ALA A 191 8.89 -3.60 6.32
C ALA A 191 9.89 -3.75 5.16
N ARG A 192 11.11 -3.24 5.31
CA ARG A 192 12.13 -3.25 4.23
C ARG A 192 13.01 -4.48 4.22
N GLN A 193 13.27 -5.13 5.35
CA GLN A 193 14.29 -6.18 5.45
C GLN A 193 13.76 -7.54 5.92
N HIS A 194 12.54 -7.60 6.43
CA HIS A 194 12.04 -8.81 7.08
C HIS A 194 10.81 -9.41 6.37
N ALA A 195 10.59 -10.68 6.63
CA ALA A 195 9.35 -11.41 6.35
C ALA A 195 8.96 -12.20 7.60
N CYS A 196 7.68 -12.30 7.90
CA CYS A 196 7.16 -13.10 8.99
C CYS A 196 6.92 -14.52 8.47
N ILE A 197 7.69 -15.51 8.94
CA ILE A 197 7.66 -16.86 8.38
C ILE A 197 7.35 -17.88 9.48
N LYS A 198 6.59 -18.91 9.12
CA LYS A 198 6.28 -20.05 9.97
C LYS A 198 7.51 -20.93 10.16
N ARG A 199 7.84 -21.25 11.40
CA ARG A 199 8.91 -22.16 11.81
C ARG A 199 8.41 -23.60 11.90
N SER A 200 9.35 -24.53 12.05
CA SER A 200 9.06 -25.96 12.18
C SER A 200 8.25 -26.32 13.42
N ASP A 201 8.33 -25.51 14.48
CA ASP A 201 7.55 -25.67 15.72
C ASP A 201 6.12 -25.13 15.60
N GLY A 202 5.74 -24.58 14.44
CA GLY A 202 4.43 -24.00 14.18
C GLY A 202 4.31 -22.52 14.55
N THR A 203 5.30 -21.93 15.22
CA THR A 203 5.34 -20.50 15.55
C THR A 203 5.70 -19.65 14.34
N CYS A 204 5.36 -18.36 14.36
CA CYS A 204 5.79 -17.39 13.36
C CYS A 204 6.84 -16.44 13.96
N GLY A 205 7.77 -15.98 13.13
CA GLY A 205 8.69 -14.92 13.53
C GLY A 205 9.35 -14.21 12.37
N TRP A 206 9.93 -13.06 12.70
CA TRP A 206 10.67 -12.27 11.73
C TRP A 206 11.92 -13.02 11.26
N TYR A 207 12.11 -13.00 9.95
CA TYR A 207 13.24 -13.60 9.27
C TYR A 207 13.85 -12.58 8.31
N GLN A 208 15.15 -12.31 8.49
CA GLN A 208 15.95 -11.49 7.60
C GLN A 208 16.64 -12.39 6.58
N GLY A 209 16.20 -12.33 5.33
CA GLY A 209 16.65 -13.25 4.28
C GLY A 209 18.03 -12.98 3.68
N SER A 210 18.80 -12.09 4.30
CA SER A 210 20.20 -11.77 4.00
C SER A 210 20.94 -11.76 5.34
N PRO A 211 22.20 -12.22 5.42
CA PRO A 211 23.00 -12.02 6.61
C PRO A 211 23.04 -10.52 6.96
N PRO A 212 23.10 -10.16 8.25
CA PRO A 212 23.39 -8.78 8.64
C PRO A 212 24.63 -8.31 7.88
N PRO A 213 24.72 -7.02 7.49
CA PRO A 213 26.00 -6.47 7.05
C PRO A 213 27.04 -6.85 8.11
N GLU A 214 28.17 -7.45 7.73
CA GLU A 214 29.27 -7.64 8.65
C GLU A 214 29.55 -6.27 9.27
N LYS A 215 29.25 -6.13 10.56
CA LYS A 215 29.84 -5.06 11.34
C LYS A 215 31.33 -5.35 11.24
N ASP A 216 32.10 -4.42 10.66
CA ASP A 216 33.55 -4.43 10.76
C ASP A 216 33.88 -4.81 12.21
N LEU A 217 34.51 -5.97 12.37
CA LEU A 217 35.12 -6.46 13.59
C LEU A 217 36.29 -5.54 13.93
N LEU A 218 35.98 -4.29 14.24
CA LEU A 218 36.86 -3.37 14.92
C LEU A 218 36.48 -3.44 16.39
N ASP A 219 36.96 -4.48 17.06
CA ASP A 219 37.30 -4.37 18.46
C ASP A 219 38.43 -5.35 18.81
N LEU A 220 39.50 -4.75 19.33
CA LEU A 220 40.45 -5.32 20.31
C LEU A 220 41.50 -6.31 19.78
N THR A 221 42.48 -5.78 19.05
CA THR A 221 43.88 -6.08 19.39
C THR A 221 44.47 -4.87 20.07
N ASP A 222 44.35 -4.85 21.40
CA ASP A 222 45.25 -4.08 22.27
C ASP A 222 46.36 -5.06 22.73
N PRO A 223 47.65 -4.71 22.64
CA PRO A 223 48.71 -5.44 23.34
C PRO A 223 48.78 -5.11 24.84
#